data_AF-A0A067SGE5-F1
#
_entry.id   AF-A0A067SGE5-F1
#
_cell.length_a   1.000
_cell.length_b   1.000
_cell.length_c   1.000
_cell.angle_alpha   90.00
_cell.angle_beta   90.00
_cell.angle_gamma   90.00
#
_symmetry.space_group_name_H-M   'P 1'
#
loop_
_entity.id
_entity.type
_entity.pdbx_description
1 polymer ?
#
loop_
_entity_poly.entity_id
_entity_poly.type
_entity_poly.pdbx_seq_one_letter_code
_entity_poly.pdbx_strand_id
1 'polypeptide(L)'
;MSLKSVQTITLLGSGILTGGGFYISAFAIPALLSPYNKGQAALPAKTLQTQWQHLYDTGKRFFPSVAALTSSAYLYLAYNSPQAGNTRELYLLSALSSIAIVPYTLLTMMGNIKKIQTEIKAEEESLVLPRLRGDIATWAKLNYGRAALQFVSFSVGIWAVLDSA
;
A
#
# COMPACT_ATOMS: atom_id res chain seq x y z
N MET A 1 8.49 -19.03 -20.23
CA MET A 1 8.07 -19.28 -18.83
C MET A 1 6.70 -19.94 -18.87
N SER A 2 6.40 -20.92 -18.02
CA SER A 2 5.07 -21.56 -18.03
C SER A 2 4.00 -20.59 -17.50
N LEU A 3 2.74 -20.71 -17.95
CA LEU A 3 1.63 -19.90 -17.43
C LEU A 3 1.46 -20.07 -15.92
N LYS A 4 1.61 -21.30 -15.41
CA LYS A 4 1.57 -21.61 -13.97
C LYS A 4 2.63 -20.86 -13.16
N SER A 5 3.83 -20.71 -13.72
CA SER A 5 4.89 -19.92 -13.09
C SER A 5 4.52 -18.44 -13.00
N VAL A 6 3.90 -17.89 -14.06
CA VAL A 6 3.44 -16.49 -14.07
C VAL A 6 2.30 -16.29 -13.06
N GLN A 7 1.33 -17.21 -13.00
CA GLN A 7 0.24 -17.19 -12.02
C GLN A 7 0.78 -17.21 -10.58
N THR A 8 1.80 -18.02 -10.31
CA THR A 8 2.44 -18.05 -8.98
C THR A 8 3.07 -16.71 -8.63
N ILE A 9 3.80 -16.10 -9.58
CA ILE A 9 4.43 -14.78 -9.39
C ILE A 9 3.38 -13.71 -9.13
N THR A 10 2.26 -13.72 -9.87
CA THR A 10 1.22 -12.69 -9.70
C THR A 10 0.53 -12.80 -8.36
N LEU A 11 0.21 -14.01 -7.89
CA LEU A 11 -0.39 -14.24 -6.58
C LEU A 11 0.54 -13.88 -5.42
N LEU A 12 1.84 -14.22 -5.53
CA LEU A 12 2.83 -13.81 -4.53
C LEU A 12 2.99 -12.29 -4.50
N GLY A 13 3.09 -11.65 -5.67
CA GLY A 13 3.24 -10.21 -5.81
C GLY A 13 2.05 -9.45 -5.23
N SER A 14 0.82 -9.76 -5.66
CA SER A 14 -0.39 -9.10 -5.16
C SER A 14 -0.67 -9.42 -3.68
N GLY A 15 -0.33 -10.63 -3.22
CA GLY A 15 -0.37 -11.02 -1.81
C GLY A 15 0.56 -10.17 -0.93
N ILE A 16 1.81 -9.96 -1.35
CA ILE A 16 2.77 -9.08 -0.66
C ILE A 16 2.25 -7.63 -0.61
N LEU A 17 1.69 -7.13 -1.72
CA LEU A 17 1.19 -5.76 -1.80
C LEU A 17 0.00 -5.54 -0.86
N THR A 18 -0.99 -6.44 -0.85
CA THR A 18 -2.16 -6.32 0.03
C THR A 18 -1.77 -6.50 1.51
N GLY A 19 -0.99 -7.54 1.83
CA GLY A 19 -0.59 -7.84 3.21
C GLY A 19 0.31 -6.74 3.79
N GLY A 20 1.30 -6.28 3.03
CA GLY A 20 2.18 -5.20 3.46
C GLY A 20 1.44 -3.86 3.61
N GLY A 21 0.57 -3.53 2.67
CA GLY A 21 -0.26 -2.32 2.73
C GLY A 21 -1.19 -2.32 3.95
N PHE A 22 -1.84 -3.45 4.23
CA PHE A 22 -2.67 -3.64 5.41
C PHE A 22 -1.85 -3.54 6.71
N TYR A 23 -0.73 -4.26 6.80
CA TYR A 23 0.11 -4.31 8.00
C TYR A 23 0.57 -2.92 8.45
N ILE A 24 0.96 -2.06 7.49
CA ILE A 24 1.37 -0.69 7.77
C ILE A 24 0.29 0.07 8.53
N SER A 25 -0.96 0.03 8.05
CA SER A 25 -2.05 0.78 8.67
C SER A 25 -2.65 0.11 9.91
N ALA A 26 -2.64 -1.22 9.96
CA ALA A 26 -3.27 -2.00 11.03
C ALA A 26 -2.38 -2.18 12.25
N PHE A 27 -1.07 -2.19 12.08
CA PHE A 27 -0.12 -2.49 13.15
C PHE A 27 0.98 -1.45 13.27
N ALA A 28 1.68 -1.13 12.18
CA ALA A 28 2.85 -0.25 12.27
C ALA A 28 2.48 1.18 12.71
N ILE A 29 1.45 1.79 12.11
CA ILE A 29 1.02 3.14 12.49
C ILE A 29 0.42 3.18 13.91
N PRO A 30 -0.51 2.29 14.31
CA PRO A 30 -0.97 2.25 15.69
C PRO A 30 0.18 2.07 16.71
N ALA A 31 1.17 1.24 16.42
CA ALA A 31 2.36 1.09 17.27
C ALA A 31 3.17 2.40 17.35
N LEU A 32 3.39 3.09 16.23
CA LEU A 32 4.07 4.40 16.20
C LEU A 32 3.32 5.49 16.96
N LEU A 33 1.98 5.46 16.92
CA LEU A 33 1.15 6.43 17.62
C LEU A 33 0.91 6.06 19.08
N SER A 34 1.15 4.81 19.50
CA SER A 34 0.88 4.37 20.86
C SER A 34 1.81 5.08 21.88
N PRO A 35 1.27 5.68 22.96
CA PRO A 35 2.06 5.90 24.17
C PRO A 35 2.23 4.52 24.81
N TYR A 36 3.38 3.89 24.58
CA TYR A 36 3.59 2.44 24.75
C TYR A 36 3.32 1.90 26.18
N ASN A 37 3.11 2.74 27.21
CA ASN A 37 2.57 2.31 28.53
C ASN A 37 1.94 3.47 29.32
N LYS A 38 1.08 3.15 30.31
CA LYS A 38 0.62 4.10 31.34
C LYS A 38 1.84 4.72 32.04
N GLY A 39 2.18 5.97 31.68
CA GLY A 39 3.32 6.72 32.23
C GLY A 39 4.48 6.99 31.26
N GLN A 40 4.48 6.41 30.04
CA GLN A 40 5.47 6.77 29.01
C GLN A 40 4.96 7.93 28.16
N ALA A 41 5.84 8.92 27.94
CA ALA A 41 5.55 10.04 27.05
C ALA A 41 5.40 9.54 25.60
N ALA A 42 4.50 10.17 24.84
CA ALA A 42 4.42 9.97 23.40
C ALA A 42 5.78 10.29 22.76
N LEU A 43 6.05 9.71 21.58
CA LEU A 43 7.23 10.05 20.81
C LEU A 43 7.29 11.58 20.57
N PRO A 44 8.46 12.21 20.78
CA PRO A 44 8.71 13.59 20.36
C PRO A 44 8.34 13.79 18.89
N ALA A 45 7.86 14.97 18.52
CA ALA A 45 7.29 15.22 17.20
C ALA A 45 8.29 14.93 16.07
N LYS A 46 9.55 15.35 16.25
CA LYS A 46 10.63 15.11 15.28
C LYS A 46 10.94 13.63 15.13
N THR A 47 10.98 12.89 16.24
CA THR A 47 11.21 11.43 16.22
C THR A 47 10.05 10.71 15.55
N LEU A 48 8.81 11.06 15.89
CA LEU A 48 7.61 10.48 15.26
C LEU A 48 7.59 10.72 13.75
N GLN A 49 7.84 11.95 13.31
CA GLN A 49 7.94 12.30 11.89
C GLN A 49 9.03 11.48 11.19
N THR A 50 10.22 11.37 11.81
CA THR A 50 11.36 10.64 11.24
C THR A 50 11.03 9.15 11.06
N GLN A 51 10.41 8.51 12.05
CA GLN A 51 10.04 7.10 11.98
C GLN A 51 8.98 6.85 10.89
N TRP A 52 7.96 7.71 10.83
CA TRP A 52 6.98 7.65 9.75
C TRP A 52 7.61 7.88 8.38
N GLN A 53 8.53 8.84 8.26
CA GLN A 53 9.21 9.16 6.99
C GLN A 53 10.02 7.96 6.49
N HIS A 54 10.73 7.29 7.39
CA HIS A 54 11.49 6.08 7.06
C HIS A 54 10.59 4.94 6.57
N LEU A 55 9.45 4.73 7.25
CA LEU A 55 8.43 3.77 6.83
C LEU A 55 7.87 4.11 5.44
N TYR A 56 7.52 5.37 5.22
CA TYR A 56 7.00 5.85 3.94
C TYR A 56 8.01 5.72 2.80
N ASP A 57 9.26 6.15 2.99
CA ASP A 57 10.28 6.08 1.94
C ASP A 57 10.67 4.65 1.57
N THR A 58 10.71 3.75 2.56
CA THR A 58 10.93 2.32 2.33
C THR A 58 9.80 1.75 1.48
N GLY A 59 8.54 2.02 1.87
CA GLY A 59 7.38 1.58 1.10
C GLY A 59 7.32 2.18 -0.31
N LYS A 60 7.61 3.48 -0.45
CA LYS A 60 7.59 4.21 -1.74
C LYS A 60 8.59 3.64 -2.75
N ARG A 61 9.70 3.06 -2.29
CA ARG A 61 10.68 2.38 -3.16
C ARG A 61 10.27 0.96 -3.50
N PHE A 62 9.69 0.24 -2.54
CA PHE A 62 9.36 -1.17 -2.69
C PHE A 62 8.02 -1.43 -3.41
N PHE A 63 6.92 -0.87 -2.91
CA PHE A 63 5.57 -1.22 -3.38
C PHE A 63 5.31 -0.88 -4.85
N PRO A 64 5.70 0.30 -5.39
CA PRO A 64 5.46 0.61 -6.81
C PRO A 64 6.19 -0.35 -7.76
N SER A 65 7.41 -0.78 -7.43
CA SER A 65 8.17 -1.73 -8.26
C SER A 65 7.51 -3.11 -8.27
N VAL A 66 7.08 -3.60 -7.09
CA VAL A 66 6.35 -4.88 -7.00
C VAL A 66 5.00 -4.79 -7.71
N ALA A 67 4.29 -3.66 -7.60
CA ALA A 67 3.02 -3.45 -8.29
C ALA A 67 3.16 -3.40 -9.81
N ALA A 68 4.24 -2.78 -10.32
CA ALA A 68 4.54 -2.75 -11.75
C ALA A 68 4.88 -4.14 -12.30
N LEU A 69 5.70 -4.91 -11.58
CA LEU A 69 6.02 -6.29 -11.95
C LEU A 69 4.76 -7.17 -11.95
N THR A 70 3.98 -7.11 -10.87
CA THR A 70 2.75 -7.88 -10.70
C THR A 70 1.72 -7.53 -11.77
N SER A 71 1.53 -6.24 -12.04
CA SER A 71 0.64 -5.75 -13.10
C SER A 71 1.08 -6.25 -14.48
N SER A 72 2.38 -6.17 -14.79
CA SER A 72 2.91 -6.64 -16.08
C SER A 72 2.70 -8.14 -16.26
N ALA A 73 2.86 -8.92 -15.19
CA ALA A 73 2.63 -10.36 -15.22
C ALA A 73 1.13 -10.70 -15.37
N TYR A 74 0.22 -9.95 -14.74
CA TYR A 74 -1.22 -10.12 -14.98
C TYR A 74 -1.62 -9.75 -16.41
N LEU A 75 -1.04 -8.68 -16.99
CA LEU A 75 -1.25 -8.34 -18.41
C LEU A 75 -0.76 -9.45 -19.35
N TYR A 76 0.38 -10.07 -19.04
CA TYR A 76 0.86 -11.22 -19.79
C TYR A 76 -0.11 -12.41 -19.71
N LEU A 77 -0.68 -12.71 -18.54
CA LEU A 77 -1.72 -13.73 -18.38
C LEU A 77 -2.98 -13.39 -19.18
N ALA A 78 -3.45 -12.14 -19.12
CA ALA A 78 -4.60 -11.68 -19.89
C ALA A 78 -4.38 -11.84 -21.41
N TYR A 79 -3.17 -11.53 -21.90
CA TYR A 79 -2.83 -11.69 -23.32
C TYR A 79 -2.85 -13.15 -23.80
N ASN A 80 -2.46 -14.08 -22.93
CA ASN A 80 -2.40 -15.52 -23.26
C ASN A 80 -3.66 -16.30 -22.84
N SER A 81 -4.68 -15.63 -22.31
CA SER A 81 -5.92 -16.28 -21.89
C SER A 81 -6.83 -16.56 -23.10
N PRO A 82 -7.61 -17.66 -23.09
CA PRO A 82 -8.64 -17.90 -24.11
C PRO A 82 -9.63 -16.73 -24.21
N GLN A 83 -10.18 -16.50 -25.41
CA GLN A 83 -11.22 -15.48 -25.60
C GLN A 83 -12.61 -15.92 -25.07
N ALA A 84 -12.77 -17.19 -24.75
CA ALA A 84 -14.00 -17.71 -24.14
C ALA A 84 -13.94 -17.54 -22.61
N GLY A 85 -15.05 -17.08 -22.02
CA GLY A 85 -15.13 -16.81 -20.58
C GLY A 85 -14.75 -15.37 -20.23
N ASN A 86 -14.54 -15.11 -18.93
CA ASN A 86 -14.19 -13.79 -18.39
C ASN A 86 -12.75 -13.73 -17.81
N THR A 87 -11.97 -14.79 -17.99
CA THR A 87 -10.61 -14.91 -17.43
C THR A 87 -9.71 -13.74 -17.84
N ARG A 88 -9.81 -13.29 -19.09
CA ARG A 88 -9.04 -12.15 -19.62
C ARG A 88 -9.39 -10.86 -18.89
N GLU A 89 -10.69 -10.58 -18.74
CA GLU A 89 -11.21 -9.40 -18.05
C GLU A 89 -10.79 -9.39 -16.58
N LEU A 90 -10.81 -10.55 -15.92
CA LEU A 90 -10.39 -10.69 -14.52
C LEU A 90 -8.88 -10.42 -14.36
N TYR A 91 -8.04 -10.92 -15.26
CA TYR A 91 -6.61 -10.59 -15.24
C TYR A 91 -6.34 -9.11 -15.55
N LEU A 92 -7.08 -8.50 -16.48
CA LEU A 92 -6.99 -7.06 -16.76
C LEU A 92 -7.39 -6.23 -15.54
N LEU A 93 -8.51 -6.57 -14.88
CA LEU A 93 -8.93 -5.92 -13.65
C LEU A 93 -7.86 -6.05 -12.56
N SER A 94 -7.29 -7.25 -12.40
CA SER A 94 -6.22 -7.50 -11.42
C SER A 94 -4.98 -6.66 -11.71
N ALA A 95 -4.57 -6.53 -12.98
CA ALA A 95 -3.45 -5.69 -13.38
C ALA A 95 -3.71 -4.21 -13.08
N LEU A 96 -4.87 -3.68 -13.49
CA LEU A 96 -5.24 -2.28 -13.28
C LEU A 96 -5.34 -1.95 -11.79
N SER A 97 -5.96 -2.82 -10.99
CA SER A 97 -6.03 -2.66 -9.54
C SER A 97 -4.64 -2.72 -8.88
N SER A 98 -3.72 -3.55 -9.37
CA SER A 98 -2.34 -3.63 -8.88
C SER A 98 -1.62 -2.29 -9.04
N ILE A 99 -1.61 -1.73 -10.25
CA ILE A 99 -0.85 -0.49 -10.54
C ILE A 99 -1.57 0.78 -10.06
N ALA A 100 -2.88 0.73 -9.81
CA ALA A 100 -3.70 1.86 -9.37
C ALA A 100 -3.23 2.51 -8.05
N ILE A 101 -2.37 1.86 -7.27
CA ILE A 101 -1.78 2.47 -6.06
C ILE A 101 -1.00 3.74 -6.35
N VAL A 102 -0.40 3.84 -7.54
CA VAL A 102 0.39 5.01 -7.94
C VAL A 102 -0.54 6.22 -8.14
N PRO A 103 -1.51 6.20 -9.07
CA PRO A 103 -2.44 7.33 -9.23
C PRO A 103 -3.26 7.59 -7.96
N TYR A 104 -3.66 6.55 -7.21
CA TYR A 104 -4.34 6.73 -5.93
C TYR A 104 -3.50 7.57 -4.95
N THR A 105 -2.22 7.23 -4.80
CA THR A 105 -1.32 7.95 -3.89
C THR A 105 -1.14 9.40 -4.33
N LEU A 106 -0.93 9.63 -5.62
CA LEU A 106 -0.73 10.99 -6.16
C LEU A 106 -1.97 11.87 -5.98
N LEU A 107 -3.16 11.33 -6.25
CA LEU A 107 -4.41 12.09 -6.25
C LEU A 107 -4.98 12.29 -4.83
N THR A 108 -4.86 11.30 -3.95
CA THR A 108 -5.57 11.30 -2.67
C THR A 108 -4.66 11.50 -1.46
N MET A 109 -3.41 11.01 -1.51
CA MET A 109 -2.52 10.98 -0.35
C MET A 109 -1.47 12.09 -0.37
N MET A 110 -1.07 12.57 -1.55
CA MET A 110 0.08 13.46 -1.70
C MET A 110 -0.04 14.75 -0.87
N GLY A 111 -1.23 15.34 -0.80
CA GLY A 111 -1.46 16.54 0.03
C GLY A 111 -1.22 16.29 1.51
N ASN A 112 -1.70 15.16 2.04
CA ASN A 112 -1.50 14.77 3.44
C ASN A 112 -0.04 14.35 3.70
N ILE A 113 0.62 13.64 2.77
CA ILE A 113 2.06 13.33 2.85
C ILE A 113 2.88 14.60 3.01
N LYS A 114 2.64 15.63 2.18
CA LYS A 114 3.35 16.92 2.27
C LYS A 114 3.15 17.63 3.61
N LYS A 115 1.95 17.55 4.20
CA LYS A 115 1.68 18.10 5.54
C LYS A 115 2.52 17.40 6.60
N ILE A 116 2.59 16.07 6.56
CA ILE A 116 3.41 15.28 7.49
C ILE A 116 4.90 15.61 7.33
N GLN A 117 5.35 15.89 6.10
CA GLN A 117 6.75 16.21 5.77
C GLN A 117 7.15 17.66 6.05
N THR A 118 6.24 18.50 6.54
CA THR A 118 6.55 19.89 6.86
C THR A 118 7.57 19.93 7.99
N GLU A 119 8.61 20.77 7.85
CA GLU A 119 9.68 20.91 8.83
C GLU A 119 9.14 21.24 10.23
N ILE A 120 9.73 20.62 11.25
CA ILE A 120 9.35 20.81 12.66
C ILE A 120 10.48 21.56 13.36
N LYS A 121 10.20 22.79 13.81
CA LYS A 121 11.11 23.57 14.65
C LYS A 121 10.96 23.13 16.12
N ALA A 122 12.07 23.09 16.85
CA ALA A 122 12.09 22.64 18.25
C ALA A 122 11.16 23.47 19.17
N GLU A 123 10.99 24.75 18.84
CA GLU A 123 10.16 25.72 19.58
C GLU A 123 8.66 25.43 19.47
N GLU A 124 8.24 24.70 18.44
CA GLU A 124 6.82 24.50 18.08
C GLU A 124 6.32 23.10 18.45
N GLU A 125 7.14 22.27 19.10
CA GLU A 125 6.88 20.85 19.28
C GLU A 125 5.54 20.54 19.96
N SER A 126 5.19 21.26 21.02
CA SER A 126 3.94 21.07 21.77
C SER A 126 2.69 21.39 20.95
N LEU A 127 2.81 22.34 20.00
CA LEU A 127 1.73 22.73 19.08
C LEU A 127 1.64 21.78 17.87
N VAL A 128 2.79 21.28 17.40
CA VAL A 128 2.89 20.45 16.19
C VAL A 128 2.52 18.99 16.46
N LEU A 129 2.83 18.45 17.65
CA LEU A 129 2.63 17.03 17.94
C LEU A 129 1.18 16.55 17.75
N PRO A 130 0.14 17.22 18.26
CA PRO A 130 -1.25 16.78 18.05
C PRO A 130 -1.65 16.78 16.57
N ARG A 131 -1.26 17.82 15.82
CA ARG A 131 -1.49 17.93 14.37
C ARG A 131 -0.82 16.78 13.62
N LEU A 132 0.46 16.55 13.88
CA LEU A 132 1.26 15.50 13.24
C LEU A 132 0.64 14.11 13.46
N ARG A 133 0.20 13.80 14.69
CA ARG A 133 -0.47 12.54 15.01
C ARG A 133 -1.79 12.39 14.23
N GLY A 134 -2.58 13.46 14.14
CA GLY A 134 -3.80 13.49 13.34
C GLY A 134 -3.55 13.29 11.85
N ASP A 135 -2.51 13.92 11.30
CA ASP A 135 -2.13 13.77 9.90
C ASP A 135 -1.63 12.35 9.59
N ILE A 136 -0.81 11.74 10.47
CA ILE A 136 -0.35 10.35 10.33
C ILE A 136 -1.53 9.36 10.45
N ALA A 137 -2.48 9.60 11.36
CA ALA A 137 -3.68 8.77 11.45
C ALA A 137 -4.55 8.89 10.19
N THR A 138 -4.65 10.09 9.61
CA THR A 138 -5.33 10.32 8.33
C THR A 138 -4.63 9.59 7.19
N TRP A 139 -3.30 9.65 7.15
CA TRP A 139 -2.50 8.89 6.18
C TRP A 139 -2.78 7.39 6.25
N ALA A 140 -2.85 6.83 7.46
CA ALA A 140 -3.15 5.40 7.66
C ALA A 140 -4.55 5.02 7.15
N LYS A 141 -5.55 5.89 7.38
CA LYS A 141 -6.91 5.71 6.84
C LYS A 141 -6.91 5.70 5.31
N LEU A 142 -6.22 6.64 4.68
CA LEU A 142 -6.09 6.67 3.22
C LEU A 142 -5.33 5.44 2.70
N ASN A 143 -4.30 5.01 3.42
CA ASN A 143 -3.55 3.81 3.06
C ASN A 143 -4.41 2.53 3.14
N TYR A 144 -5.45 2.46 3.98
CA TYR A 144 -6.43 1.36 3.89
C TYR A 144 -7.18 1.36 2.57
N GLY A 145 -7.58 2.54 2.05
CA GLY A 145 -8.19 2.64 0.73
C GLY A 145 -7.25 2.15 -0.37
N ARG A 146 -5.96 2.49 -0.27
CA ARG A 146 -4.92 1.95 -1.15
C ARG A 146 -4.77 0.43 -1.03
N ALA A 147 -4.78 -0.10 0.20
CA ALA A 147 -4.68 -1.54 0.45
C ALA A 147 -5.91 -2.31 -0.05
N ALA A 148 -7.10 -1.68 -0.03
CA ALA A 148 -8.31 -2.26 -0.59
C ALA A 148 -8.20 -2.47 -2.11
N LEU A 149 -7.59 -1.52 -2.86
CA LEU A 149 -7.30 -1.72 -4.28
C LEU A 149 -6.39 -2.94 -4.53
N GLN A 150 -5.38 -3.13 -3.67
CA GLN A 150 -4.50 -4.29 -3.76
C GLN A 150 -5.22 -5.59 -3.37
N PHE A 151 -6.13 -5.53 -2.41
CA PHE A 151 -6.95 -6.67 -2.04
C PHE A 151 -7.86 -7.12 -3.18
N VAL A 152 -8.42 -6.17 -3.95
CA VAL A 152 -9.17 -6.46 -5.18
C VAL A 152 -8.26 -7.14 -6.20
N SER A 153 -7.06 -6.60 -6.44
CA SER A 153 -6.08 -7.21 -7.36
C SER A 153 -5.78 -8.67 -6.98
N PHE A 154 -5.52 -8.93 -5.70
CA PHE A 154 -5.23 -10.27 -5.19
C PHE A 154 -6.42 -11.22 -5.31
N SER A 155 -7.60 -10.80 -4.86
CA SER A 155 -8.80 -11.65 -4.82
C SER A 155 -9.30 -12.01 -6.22
N VAL A 156 -9.37 -11.01 -7.11
CA VAL A 156 -9.74 -11.22 -8.51
C VAL A 156 -8.69 -12.06 -9.23
N GLY A 157 -7.41 -11.85 -8.92
CA GLY A 157 -6.31 -12.66 -9.45
C GLY A 157 -6.40 -14.13 -9.05
N ILE A 158 -6.74 -14.43 -7.79
CA ILE A 158 -7.02 -15.80 -7.33
C ILE A 158 -8.17 -16.39 -8.14
N TRP A 159 -9.28 -15.66 -8.26
CA TRP A 159 -10.44 -16.14 -9.00
C TRP A 159 -10.11 -16.45 -10.46
N ALA A 160 -9.35 -15.58 -11.14
CA ALA A 160 -8.91 -15.79 -12.51
C ALA A 160 -8.01 -17.03 -12.66
N VAL A 161 -7.14 -17.30 -11.69
CA VAL A 161 -6.29 -18.50 -11.68
C VAL A 161 -7.15 -19.76 -11.51
N LEU A 162 -8.14 -19.73 -10.62
CA LEU A 162 -9.03 -20.87 -10.39
C LEU A 162 -9.93 -21.16 -11.59
N ASP A 163 -10.40 -20.14 -12.29
CA ASP A 163 -11.24 -20.26 -13.49
C ASP A 163 -10.45 -20.73 -14.74
N SER A 164 -9.12 -20.59 -14.71
CA SER A 164 -8.23 -20.99 -15.81
C SER A 164 -7.48 -22.31 -15.57
N ALA A 165 -7.75 -22.99 -14.46
CA ALA A 165 -7.16 -24.28 -14.08
C ALA A 165 -7.98 -25.45 -14.62
#